data_AF-A0ABD2CS90-F1
#
_entry.id   AF-A0ABD2CS90-F1
#
_cell.length_a   1.000
_cell.length_b   1.000
_cell.length_c   1.000
_cell.angle_alpha   90.00
_cell.angle_beta   90.00
_cell.angle_gamma   90.00
#
_symmetry.space_group_name_H-M   'P 1'
#
loop_
_entity.id
_entity.type
_entity.pdbx_description
1 polymer ?
#
loop_
_entity_poly.entity_id
_entity_poly.type
_entity_poly.pdbx_seq_one_letter_code
_entity_poly.pdbx_strand_id
1 'polypeptide(L)'
;MAAINTEIMKVFGFWSSVLVLKMLAMVILTARHRFTKKIFANPDDTTFLKKAKVLYDDADIERVRRNHLNDLENVLPWFIITYIWLTTGPSIWLAGILIRTFVISRIIHTLVYAVFPQQPARFLSFFFGYCIMGYEAFTSLLYYL
;
A
#
# COMPACT_ATOMS: atom_id res chain seq x y z
N MET A 1 18.21 14.70 19.14
CA MET A 1 17.01 14.31 18.38
C MET A 1 15.79 14.69 19.19
N ALA A 2 14.79 15.34 18.60
CA ALA A 2 13.53 15.57 19.28
C ALA A 2 12.87 14.21 19.56
N ALA A 3 12.41 14.00 20.80
CA ALA A 3 11.63 12.81 21.12
C ALA A 3 10.34 12.83 20.28
N ILE A 4 10.03 11.72 19.60
CA ILE A 4 8.79 11.60 18.83
C ILE A 4 7.61 11.74 19.78
N ASN A 5 6.66 12.60 19.45
CA ASN A 5 5.46 12.78 20.26
C ASN A 5 4.64 11.47 20.33
N THR A 6 4.35 11.01 21.54
CA THR A 6 3.65 9.74 21.80
C THR A 6 2.26 9.69 21.15
N GLU A 7 1.54 10.81 21.09
CA GLU A 7 0.24 10.89 20.44
C GLU A 7 0.34 10.66 18.94
N ILE A 8 1.33 11.28 18.29
CA ILE A 8 1.58 11.08 16.85
C ILE A 8 2.00 9.63 16.59
N MET A 9 2.83 9.05 17.46
CA MET A 9 3.25 7.66 17.32
C MET A 9 2.07 6.67 17.44
N LYS A 10 1.07 6.95 18.29
CA LYS A 10 -0.17 6.16 18.37
C LYS A 10 -0.96 6.23 17.05
N VAL A 11 -1.08 7.42 16.47
CA VAL A 11 -1.74 7.62 15.18
C VAL A 11 -1.00 6.85 14.09
N PHE A 12 0.31 7.01 13.99
CA PHE A 12 1.14 6.30 13.02
C PHE A 12 1.03 4.78 13.20
N GLY A 13 1.18 4.26 14.42
CA GLY A 13 1.10 2.83 14.70
C GLY A 13 -0.25 2.21 14.33
N PHE A 14 -1.36 2.89 14.64
CA PHE A 14 -2.70 2.42 14.28
C PHE A 14 -2.88 2.36 12.75
N TRP A 15 -2.63 3.46 12.05
CA TRP A 15 -2.84 3.54 10.60
C TRP A 15 -1.85 2.67 9.81
N SER A 16 -0.63 2.51 10.31
CA SER A 16 0.34 1.59 9.75
C SER A 16 -0.12 0.14 9.88
N SER A 17 -0.69 -0.23 11.04
CA SER A 17 -1.26 -1.56 11.23
C SER A 17 -2.41 -1.83 10.25
N VAL A 18 -3.28 -0.83 10.01
CA VAL A 18 -4.36 -0.92 9.00
C VAL A 18 -3.79 -1.18 7.61
N LEU A 19 -2.73 -0.46 7.20
CA LEU A 19 -2.10 -0.68 5.89
C LEU A 19 -1.47 -2.07 5.77
N VAL A 20 -0.79 -2.54 6.81
CA VAL A 20 -0.20 -3.89 6.82
C VAL A 20 -1.29 -4.95 6.67
N LEU A 21 -2.39 -4.85 7.44
CA LEU A 21 -3.51 -5.77 7.32
C LEU A 21 -4.09 -5.78 5.89
N LYS A 22 -4.20 -4.60 5.28
CA LYS A 22 -4.64 -4.47 3.90
C LYS A 22 -3.67 -5.11 2.91
N MET A 23 -2.35 -4.99 3.08
CA MET A 23 -1.36 -5.66 2.23
C MET A 23 -1.42 -7.19 2.39
N LEU A 24 -1.60 -7.69 3.61
CA LEU A 24 -1.84 -9.12 3.87
C LEU A 24 -3.11 -9.61 3.18
N ALA A 25 -4.19 -8.83 3.20
CA ALA A 25 -5.42 -9.16 2.50
C ALA A 25 -5.23 -9.27 0.96
N MET A 26 -4.31 -8.49 0.38
CA MET A 26 -3.99 -8.58 -1.06
C MET A 26 -3.33 -9.91 -1.45
N VAL A 27 -2.52 -10.49 -0.56
CA VAL A 27 -1.95 -11.85 -0.77
C VAL A 27 -3.07 -12.89 -0.81
N ILE A 28 -3.99 -12.83 0.16
CA ILE A 28 -5.12 -13.75 0.25
C ILE A 28 -6.02 -13.61 -0.98
N LEU A 29 -6.29 -12.38 -1.43
CA LEU A 29 -7.09 -12.13 -2.63
C LEU A 29 -6.43 -12.73 -3.88
N THR A 30 -5.11 -12.58 -4.04
CA THR A 30 -4.36 -13.18 -5.13
C THR A 30 -4.47 -14.70 -5.12
N ALA A 31 -4.27 -15.32 -3.94
CA ALA A 31 -4.42 -16.76 -3.77
C ALA A 31 -5.84 -17.22 -4.14
N ARG A 32 -6.88 -16.53 -3.66
CA ARG A 32 -8.28 -16.82 -3.99
C ARG A 32 -8.53 -16.82 -5.51
N HIS A 33 -8.03 -15.82 -6.24
CA HIS A 33 -8.16 -15.78 -7.70
C HIS A 33 -7.44 -16.96 -8.37
N ARG A 34 -6.23 -17.31 -7.93
CA ARG A 34 -5.48 -18.47 -8.44
C ARG A 34 -6.22 -19.78 -8.22
N PHE A 35 -6.75 -20.02 -7.02
CA PHE A 35 -7.51 -21.23 -6.71
C PHE A 35 -8.85 -21.29 -7.45
N THR A 36 -9.56 -20.16 -7.56
CA THR A 36 -10.86 -20.11 -8.26
C THR A 36 -10.70 -20.41 -9.75
N LYS A 37 -9.65 -19.87 -10.38
CA LYS A 37 -9.37 -20.08 -11.80
C LYS A 37 -8.53 -21.32 -12.11
N LYS A 38 -7.96 -21.95 -11.07
CA LYS A 38 -6.98 -23.05 -11.17
C LYS A 38 -5.76 -22.68 -12.02
N ILE A 39 -5.33 -21.42 -11.91
CA ILE A 39 -4.19 -20.87 -12.63
C ILE A 39 -3.08 -20.59 -11.61
N PHE A 40 -1.97 -21.29 -11.75
CA PHE A 40 -0.83 -21.21 -10.84
C PHE A 40 0.42 -20.75 -11.56
N ALA A 41 1.38 -20.23 -10.78
CA ALA A 41 2.67 -19.82 -11.30
C ALA A 41 3.65 -21.01 -11.33
N ASN A 42 3.61 -21.87 -10.31
CA ASN A 42 4.50 -23.02 -10.23
C ASN A 42 3.83 -24.29 -10.79
N PRO A 43 4.56 -25.10 -11.57
CA PRO A 43 4.07 -26.40 -12.03
C PRO A 43 3.65 -27.33 -10.89
N ASP A 44 4.39 -27.32 -9.78
CA ASP A 44 4.13 -28.19 -8.62
C ASP A 44 2.72 -27.96 -8.04
N ASP A 45 2.25 -26.72 -8.02
CA ASP A 45 0.90 -26.35 -7.54
C ASP A 45 -0.22 -26.92 -8.42
N THR A 46 0.08 -27.29 -9.67
CA THR A 46 -0.91 -27.86 -10.60
C THR A 46 -1.12 -29.35 -10.41
N THR A 47 -0.17 -30.05 -9.80
CA THR A 47 -0.21 -31.51 -9.61
C THR A 47 -1.34 -31.94 -8.66
N PHE A 48 -1.69 -31.08 -7.70
CA PHE A 48 -2.71 -31.33 -6.69
C PHE A 48 -4.15 -31.06 -7.17
N LEU A 49 -4.32 -30.40 -8.32
CA LEU A 49 -5.64 -29.91 -8.77
C LEU A 49 -5.95 -30.32 -10.20
N LYS A 50 -7.00 -31.14 -10.37
CA LYS A 50 -7.50 -31.51 -11.71
C LYS A 50 -7.86 -30.27 -12.54
N LYS A 51 -7.32 -30.22 -13.76
CA LYS A 51 -7.44 -29.14 -14.75
C LYS A 51 -6.70 -27.84 -14.39
N ALA A 52 -5.80 -27.86 -13.41
CA ALA A 52 -4.93 -26.72 -13.16
C ALA A 52 -3.93 -26.53 -14.30
N LYS A 53 -3.58 -25.27 -14.57
CA LYS A 53 -2.65 -24.89 -15.63
C LYS A 53 -1.65 -23.88 -15.10
N VAL A 54 -0.44 -23.91 -15.66
CA VAL A 54 0.55 -22.86 -15.46
C VAL A 54 0.26 -21.76 -16.48
N LEU A 55 -0.11 -20.58 -15.99
CA LEU A 55 -0.37 -19.41 -16.82
C LEU A 55 -0.03 -18.14 -16.03
N TYR A 56 0.57 -17.17 -16.71
CA TYR A 56 1.12 -15.96 -16.09
C TYR A 56 0.39 -14.67 -16.49
N ASP A 57 -0.47 -14.72 -17.51
CA ASP A 57 -1.09 -13.55 -18.15
C ASP A 57 -2.60 -13.43 -17.88
N ASP A 58 -3.14 -14.19 -16.92
CA ASP A 58 -4.55 -14.05 -16.54
C ASP A 58 -4.83 -12.63 -16.03
N ALA A 59 -5.74 -11.93 -16.73
CA ALA A 59 -5.98 -10.51 -16.53
C ALA A 59 -6.44 -10.15 -15.11
N ASP A 60 -7.16 -11.04 -14.41
CA ASP A 60 -7.66 -10.78 -13.06
C ASP A 60 -6.58 -11.05 -12.01
N ILE A 61 -5.81 -12.12 -12.16
CA ILE A 61 -4.68 -12.43 -11.28
C ILE A 61 -3.62 -11.32 -11.40
N GLU A 62 -3.26 -10.92 -12.62
CA GLU A 62 -2.28 -9.86 -12.86
C GLU A 62 -2.80 -8.49 -12.42
N ARG A 63 -4.11 -8.27 -12.40
CA ARG A 63 -4.69 -7.04 -11.83
C ARG A 63 -4.46 -6.98 -10.32
N VAL A 64 -4.78 -8.03 -9.58
CA VAL A 64 -4.56 -8.06 -8.12
C VAL A 64 -3.06 -8.01 -7.81
N ARG A 65 -2.22 -8.70 -8.59
CA ARG A 65 -0.76 -8.70 -8.43
C ARG A 65 -0.16 -7.31 -8.65
N ARG A 66 -0.58 -6.58 -9.70
CA ARG A 66 -0.13 -5.21 -9.95
C ARG A 66 -0.59 -4.24 -8.87
N ASN A 67 -1.78 -4.43 -8.31
CA ASN A 67 -2.23 -3.62 -7.18
C ASN A 67 -1.36 -3.86 -5.93
N HIS A 68 -1.04 -5.12 -5.63
CA HIS A 68 -0.14 -5.45 -4.53
C HIS A 68 1.29 -4.93 -4.77
N LEU A 69 1.81 -5.02 -6.00
CA LEU A 69 3.10 -4.42 -6.35
C LEU A 69 3.09 -2.91 -6.13
N ASN A 70 2.03 -2.21 -6.54
CA ASN A 70 1.91 -0.78 -6.28
C ASN A 70 1.86 -0.45 -4.78
N ASP A 71 1.29 -1.34 -3.95
CA ASP A 71 1.39 -1.17 -2.50
C ASP A 71 2.82 -1.32 -1.99
N LEU A 72 3.58 -2.31 -2.47
CA LEU A 72 4.98 -2.45 -2.11
C LEU A 72 5.80 -1.21 -2.51
N GLU A 73 5.56 -0.67 -3.69
CA GLU A 73 6.26 0.50 -4.23
C GLU A 73 5.92 1.82 -3.51
N ASN A 74 4.75 1.93 -2.85
CA ASN A 74 4.30 3.19 -2.24
C ASN A 74 4.22 3.12 -0.72
N VAL A 75 3.68 2.05 -0.16
CA VAL A 75 3.47 1.90 1.29
C VAL A 75 4.80 1.67 2.01
N LEU A 76 5.73 0.90 1.44
CA LEU A 76 7.02 0.66 2.08
C LEU A 76 7.87 1.94 2.17
N PRO A 77 8.05 2.73 1.09
CA PRO A 77 8.77 4.00 1.20
C PRO A 77 8.06 4.98 2.14
N TRP A 78 6.71 4.99 2.15
CA TRP A 78 5.94 5.81 3.06
C TRP A 78 6.21 5.46 4.53
N PHE A 79 6.21 4.18 4.93
CA PHE A 79 6.56 3.79 6.30
C PHE A 79 7.91 4.35 6.73
N ILE A 80 8.91 4.29 5.85
CA ILE A 80 10.26 4.75 6.12
C ILE A 80 10.28 6.27 6.25
N ILE A 81 9.78 6.99 5.22
CA ILE A 81 9.92 8.44 5.19
C ILE A 81 9.03 9.14 6.20
N THR A 82 7.82 8.64 6.46
CA THR A 82 6.96 9.19 7.52
C THR A 82 7.62 8.99 8.88
N TYR A 83 8.18 7.81 9.17
CA TYR A 83 8.87 7.59 10.43
C TYR A 83 10.04 8.56 10.64
N ILE A 84 10.86 8.77 9.59
CA ILE A 84 11.93 9.78 9.60
C ILE A 84 11.34 11.18 9.79
N TRP A 85 10.31 11.55 9.04
CA TRP A 85 9.67 12.86 9.12
C TRP A 85 9.08 13.16 10.51
N LEU A 86 8.54 12.15 11.21
CA LEU A 86 8.05 12.31 12.58
C LEU A 86 9.14 12.76 13.58
N THR A 87 10.41 12.49 13.29
CA THR A 87 11.54 12.92 14.13
C THR A 87 11.88 14.41 13.97
N THR A 88 11.38 15.09 12.93
CA THR A 88 11.58 16.53 12.72
C THR A 88 10.66 17.39 13.61
N GLY A 89 9.82 16.76 14.44
CA GLY A 89 8.88 17.43 15.33
C GLY A 89 7.70 18.14 14.64
N PRO A 90 6.99 17.50 13.68
CA PRO A 90 5.83 18.12 13.04
C PRO A 90 4.68 18.34 14.03
N SER A 91 3.77 19.26 13.71
CA SER A 91 2.58 19.46 14.54
C SER A 91 1.68 18.21 14.52
N ILE A 92 1.08 17.90 15.67
CA ILE A 92 0.20 16.72 15.85
C ILE A 92 -0.94 16.73 14.83
N TRP A 93 -1.52 17.92 14.60
CA TRP A 93 -2.59 18.12 13.64
C TRP A 93 -2.15 17.78 12.21
N LEU A 94 -1.00 18.32 11.76
CA LEU A 94 -0.49 18.10 10.41
C LEU A 94 -0.13 16.62 10.19
N ALA A 95 0.65 16.04 11.10
CA ALA A 95 1.03 14.64 11.02
C ALA A 95 -0.20 13.73 11.00
N GLY A 96 -1.18 14.04 11.83
CA GLY A 96 -2.45 13.33 11.87
C GLY A 96 -3.21 13.38 10.54
N ILE A 97 -3.23 14.51 9.84
CA ILE A 97 -3.92 14.64 8.55
C ILE A 97 -3.16 13.92 7.43
N LEU A 98 -1.83 14.08 7.36
CA LEU A 98 -1.01 13.48 6.31
C LEU A 98 -1.06 11.95 6.38
N ILE A 99 -0.91 11.38 7.59
CA ILE A 99 -0.98 9.93 7.80
C ILE A 99 -2.35 9.38 7.36
N ARG A 100 -3.44 9.99 7.85
CA ARG A 100 -4.81 9.56 7.53
C ARG A 100 -5.09 9.66 6.03
N THR A 101 -4.74 10.79 5.43
CA THR A 101 -4.96 11.04 4.00
C THR A 101 -4.18 10.04 3.15
N PHE A 102 -2.92 9.76 3.48
CA PHE A 102 -2.13 8.75 2.77
C PHE A 102 -2.82 7.38 2.84
N VAL A 103 -3.13 6.90 4.05
CA VAL A 103 -3.72 5.57 4.23
C VAL A 103 -5.07 5.44 3.52
N ILE A 104 -5.96 6.42 3.69
CA ILE A 104 -7.26 6.45 3.01
C ILE A 104 -7.07 6.42 1.48
N SER A 105 -6.12 7.21 0.97
CA SER A 105 -5.82 7.22 -0.46
C SER A 105 -5.37 5.87 -0.98
N ARG A 106 -4.53 5.14 -0.21
CA ARG A 106 -4.08 3.79 -0.57
C ARG A 106 -5.20 2.75 -0.51
N ILE A 107 -6.13 2.89 0.43
CA ILE A 107 -7.32 2.03 0.49
C ILE A 107 -8.21 2.28 -0.73
N ILE A 108 -8.49 3.55 -1.05
CA ILE A 108 -9.28 3.93 -2.24
C ILE A 108 -8.61 3.43 -3.52
N HIS A 109 -7.30 3.63 -3.68
CA HIS A 109 -6.55 3.14 -4.83
C HIS A 109 -6.77 1.63 -5.03
N THR A 110 -6.77 0.87 -3.94
CA THR A 110 -6.94 -0.59 -3.98
C THR A 110 -8.35 -1.01 -4.38
N LEU A 111 -9.35 -0.35 -3.82
CA LEU A 111 -10.75 -0.60 -4.16
C LEU A 111 -11.02 -0.27 -5.63
N VAL A 112 -10.51 0.87 -6.10
CA VAL A 112 -10.66 1.28 -7.50
C VAL A 112 -9.84 0.39 -8.44
N TYR A 113 -8.68 -0.12 -8.03
CA TYR A 113 -7.87 -0.97 -8.90
C TYR A 113 -8.43 -2.39 -9.03
N ALA A 114 -8.76 -3.01 -7.88
CA ALA A 114 -9.07 -4.43 -7.81
C ALA A 114 -10.58 -4.74 -7.89
N VAL A 115 -11.44 -3.86 -7.38
CA VAL A 115 -12.88 -4.14 -7.24
C VAL A 115 -13.71 -3.36 -8.26
N PHE A 116 -13.52 -2.05 -8.33
CA PHE A 116 -14.31 -1.15 -9.18
C PHE A 116 -13.41 -0.29 -10.07
N PRO A 117 -12.90 -0.84 -11.19
CA PRO A 117 -12.00 -0.13 -12.11
C PRO A 117 -12.66 1.12 -12.69
N GLN A 118 -12.34 2.27 -12.10
CA GLN A 118 -12.81 3.58 -12.52
C GLN A 118 -11.63 4.54 -12.69
N GLN A 119 -11.38 4.94 -13.95
CA GLN A 119 -10.60 6.13 -14.22
C GLN A 119 -11.52 7.35 -14.07
N PRO A 120 -11.06 8.49 -13.53
CA PRO A 120 -9.69 8.87 -13.17
C PRO A 120 -9.32 8.64 -11.70
N ALA A 121 -10.19 8.03 -10.89
CA ALA A 121 -10.03 7.92 -9.44
C ALA A 121 -8.74 7.20 -9.01
N ARG A 122 -8.27 6.24 -9.81
CA ARG A 122 -6.98 5.56 -9.59
C ARG A 122 -5.79 6.54 -9.67
N PHE A 123 -5.78 7.38 -10.70
CA PHE A 123 -4.70 8.35 -10.89
C PHE A 123 -4.69 9.41 -9.78
N LEU A 124 -5.86 9.92 -9.42
CA LEU A 124 -5.98 10.94 -8.36
C LEU A 124 -5.54 10.39 -7.00
N SER A 125 -5.99 9.20 -6.61
CA SER A 125 -5.58 8.57 -5.33
C SER A 125 -4.08 8.28 -5.29
N PHE A 126 -3.48 7.83 -6.40
CA PHE A 126 -2.03 7.69 -6.48
C PHE A 126 -1.32 9.03 -6.29
N PHE A 127 -1.76 10.07 -7.01
CA PHE A 127 -1.14 11.39 -6.99
C PHE A 127 -1.14 12.02 -5.59
N PHE A 128 -2.25 11.96 -4.86
CA PHE A 128 -2.30 12.49 -3.50
C PHE A 128 -1.31 11.79 -2.55
N GLY A 129 -1.23 10.45 -2.61
CA GLY A 129 -0.28 9.70 -1.79
C GLY A 129 1.17 10.05 -2.13
N TYR A 130 1.47 10.21 -3.42
CA TYR A 130 2.81 10.56 -3.90
C TYR A 130 3.24 11.97 -3.47
N CYS A 131 2.34 12.95 -3.51
CA CYS A 131 2.60 14.32 -3.06
C CYS A 131 2.90 14.39 -1.55
N ILE A 132 2.17 13.63 -0.73
CA ILE A 132 2.42 13.55 0.72
C ILE A 132 3.82 13.00 0.98
N MET A 133 4.16 11.88 0.33
CA MET A 133 5.47 11.25 0.46
C MET A 133 6.60 12.19 0.01
N GLY A 134 6.40 12.93 -1.09
CA GLY A 134 7.35 13.94 -1.57
C GLY A 134 7.54 15.10 -0.60
N TYR A 135 6.46 15.59 0.02
CA TYR A 135 6.52 16.62 1.05
C TYR A 135 7.30 16.15 2.28
N GLU A 136 6.98 14.96 2.81
CA GLU A 136 7.68 14.36 3.95
C GLU A 136 9.17 14.15 3.65
N ALA A 137 9.49 13.68 2.43
CA ALA A 137 10.85 13.49 1.98
C ALA A 137 11.64 14.79 1.90
N PHE A 138 11.07 15.80 1.24
CA PHE A 138 11.73 17.08 1.03
C PHE A 138 11.95 17.83 2.35
N THR A 139 10.94 17.86 3.22
CA THR A 139 11.05 18.53 4.53
C THR A 139 12.01 17.80 5.47
N SER A 140 12.03 16.46 5.44
CA SER A 140 13.03 15.68 6.19
C SER A 140 14.44 15.95 5.70
N LEU A 141 14.64 16.00 4.37
CA LEU A 141 15.93 16.31 3.78
C LEU A 141 16.44 17.69 4.23
N LEU A 142 15.59 18.72 4.18
CA LEU A 142 15.97 20.06 4.61
C LEU A 142 16.27 20.17 6.11
N TYR A 143 15.62 19.36 6.94
CA TYR A 143 15.85 19.36 8.38
C TYR A 143 17.19 18.72 8.78
N TYR A 144 17.63 17.71 8.02
CA TYR A 144 18.83 16.93 8.31
C TYR A 144 20.09 17.37 7.56
N LEU A 145 19.96 18.34 6.66
CA LEU A 145 21.07 18.98 5.95
C LEU A 145 21.73 20.05 6.82
#